data_AF-A0A401QA15-F1
#
_entry.id   AF-A0A401QA15-F1
#
_cell.length_a   1.000
_cell.length_b   1.000
_cell.length_c   1.000
_cell.angle_alpha   90.00
_cell.angle_beta   90.00
_cell.angle_gamma   90.00
#
_symmetry.space_group_name_H-M   'P 1'
#
loop_
_entity.id
_entity.type
_entity.pdbx_description
1 polymer ?
#
loop_
_entity_poly.entity_id
_entity_poly.type
_entity_poly.pdbx_seq_one_letter_code
_entity_poly.pdbx_strand_id
1 'polypeptide(L)'
;MIHPVTNHPAHKRSFIPSLIEKEKVSKLVNAIKMGWIKPRKPRDDTAHYYDLWAQEDPNAILGRHKMHIPAPKLKLPGHEESYNPPPEYLLTEEERLAWEQQEPEERKLNFLPQKFTSLRAVPAFSRFIHERFERCLDLYLCPRQRKMRVNVDPEDLIPNLPKPKDLQPFPTTQALVYKGHTNLVRCISVSPSGQWLASG
;
A
#
# COMPACT_ATOMS: atom_id res chain seq x y z
N MET A 1 11.91 -88.05 -9.72
CA MET A 1 13.30 -88.20 -10.22
C MET A 1 14.24 -87.78 -9.11
N ILE A 2 15.17 -88.64 -8.69
CA ILE A 2 16.09 -88.39 -7.56
C ILE A 2 17.46 -87.86 -8.04
N HIS A 3 17.76 -87.93 -9.34
CA HIS A 3 19.03 -87.50 -9.95
C HIS A 3 18.83 -86.68 -11.23
N PRO A 4 19.80 -85.82 -11.62
CA PRO A 4 19.71 -85.02 -12.84
C PRO A 4 19.77 -85.91 -14.09
N VAL A 5 19.17 -85.42 -15.19
CA VAL A 5 19.10 -86.12 -16.49
C VAL A 5 20.49 -86.32 -17.12
N THR A 6 21.47 -85.46 -16.79
CA THR A 6 22.87 -85.65 -17.21
C THR A 6 23.84 -85.38 -16.05
N ASN A 7 24.89 -86.20 -15.93
CA ASN A 7 25.90 -86.13 -14.86
C ASN A 7 27.23 -85.55 -15.39
N HIS A 8 27.19 -84.40 -16.05
CA HIS A 8 28.40 -83.72 -16.52
C HIS A 8 29.16 -83.13 -15.31
N PRO A 9 30.50 -83.26 -15.25
CA PRO A 9 31.27 -82.66 -14.18
C PRO A 9 31.14 -81.13 -14.21
N ALA A 10 31.00 -80.53 -13.04
CA ALA A 10 30.86 -79.08 -12.95
C ALA A 10 32.14 -78.37 -13.42
N HIS A 11 31.98 -77.29 -14.19
CA HIS A 11 33.12 -76.51 -14.66
C HIS A 11 33.73 -75.68 -13.53
N LYS A 12 35.06 -75.50 -13.55
CA LYS A 12 35.81 -74.69 -12.59
C LYS A 12 35.28 -73.25 -12.45
N ARG A 13 34.76 -72.67 -13.55
CA ARG A 13 34.14 -71.34 -13.56
C ARG A 13 32.90 -71.21 -12.67
N SER A 14 32.24 -72.33 -12.34
CA SER A 14 31.05 -72.34 -11.47
C SER A 14 31.41 -72.13 -9.99
N PHE A 15 32.67 -72.32 -9.63
CA PHE A 15 33.15 -72.23 -8.24
C PHE A 15 34.14 -71.07 -8.00
N ILE A 16 34.60 -70.40 -9.07
CA ILE A 16 35.59 -69.32 -9.01
C ILE A 16 34.92 -68.00 -9.46
N PRO A 17 35.33 -66.83 -8.93
CA PRO A 17 34.86 -65.54 -9.41
C PRO A 17 34.96 -65.40 -10.93
N SER A 18 33.99 -64.71 -11.53
CA SER A 18 33.90 -64.67 -12.98
C SER A 18 35.04 -63.87 -13.61
N LEU A 19 35.67 -64.44 -14.64
CA LEU A 19 36.77 -63.78 -15.36
C LEU A 19 36.25 -62.64 -16.26
N ILE A 20 35.00 -62.74 -16.73
CA ILE A 20 34.35 -61.72 -17.55
C ILE A 20 34.08 -60.45 -16.73
N GLU A 21 33.62 -60.58 -15.48
CA GLU A 21 33.46 -59.41 -14.61
C GLU A 21 34.81 -58.79 -14.27
N LYS A 22 35.85 -59.60 -14.02
CA LYS A 22 37.21 -59.09 -13.80
C LYS A 22 37.70 -58.22 -14.98
N GLU A 23 37.47 -58.65 -16.22
CA GLU A 23 37.84 -57.88 -17.41
C GLU A 23 37.06 -56.55 -17.49
N LYS A 24 35.75 -56.57 -17.22
CA LYS A 24 34.91 -55.37 -17.18
C LYS A 24 35.36 -54.40 -16.10
N VAL A 25 35.65 -54.88 -14.89
CA VAL A 25 36.19 -54.08 -13.79
C VAL A 25 37.54 -53.47 -14.17
N SER A 26 38.42 -54.22 -14.81
CA SER A 26 39.72 -53.71 -15.29
C SER A 26 39.57 -52.57 -16.29
N LYS A 27 38.63 -52.69 -17.25
CA LYS A 27 38.30 -51.60 -18.20
C LYS A 27 37.77 -50.37 -17.49
N LEU A 28 36.90 -50.53 -16.49
CA LEU A 28 36.39 -49.43 -15.67
C LEU A 28 37.51 -48.76 -14.86
N VAL A 29 38.41 -49.54 -14.25
CA VAL A 29 39.58 -49.01 -13.52
C VAL A 29 40.50 -48.23 -14.45
N ASN A 30 40.75 -48.71 -15.67
CA ASN A 30 41.54 -47.98 -16.65
C ASN A 30 40.85 -46.67 -17.06
N ALA A 31 39.55 -46.70 -17.31
CA ALA A 31 38.76 -45.50 -17.63
C ALA A 31 38.73 -44.49 -16.47
N ILE A 32 38.74 -44.95 -15.21
CA ILE A 32 38.86 -44.10 -14.02
C ILE A 32 40.27 -43.49 -13.94
N LYS A 33 41.33 -44.28 -14.15
CA LYS A 33 42.73 -43.81 -14.15
C LYS A 33 43.01 -42.78 -15.24
N MET A 34 42.44 -42.97 -16.43
CA MET A 34 42.51 -42.03 -17.54
C MET A 34 41.60 -40.80 -17.36
N GLY A 35 40.75 -40.79 -16.31
CA GLY A 35 39.84 -39.68 -16.01
C GLY A 35 38.57 -39.62 -16.87
N TRP A 36 38.32 -40.62 -17.70
CA TRP A 36 37.10 -40.72 -18.53
C TRP A 36 35.86 -41.00 -17.70
N ILE A 37 36.02 -41.74 -16.59
CA ILE A 37 34.96 -42.00 -15.61
C ILE A 37 35.39 -41.39 -14.29
N LYS A 38 34.61 -40.43 -13.79
CA LYS A 38 34.80 -39.90 -12.43
C LYS A 38 33.93 -40.71 -11.47
N PRO A 39 34.47 -41.20 -10.34
CA PRO A 39 33.65 -41.83 -9.32
C PRO A 39 32.62 -40.82 -8.81
N ARG A 40 31.43 -41.31 -8.44
CA ARG A 40 30.35 -40.45 -7.94
C ARG A 40 30.81 -39.78 -6.64
N LYS A 41 31.10 -38.48 -6.70
CA LYS A 41 31.33 -37.66 -5.50
C LYS A 41 30.03 -37.64 -4.67
N PRO A 42 30.08 -37.73 -3.33
CA PRO A 42 28.91 -37.40 -2.52
C PRO A 42 28.40 -36.01 -2.92
N ARG A 43 27.08 -35.87 -3.08
CA ARG A 43 26.49 -34.55 -3.35
C ARG A 43 26.67 -33.71 -2.09
N ASP A 44 27.26 -32.53 -2.25
CA ASP A 44 27.23 -31.51 -1.21
C ASP A 44 25.83 -30.88 -1.25
N ASP A 45 24.91 -31.39 -0.42
CA ASP A 45 23.52 -30.91 -0.34
C ASP A 45 23.37 -29.59 0.45
N THR A 46 24.48 -28.89 0.71
CA THR A 46 24.47 -27.61 1.42
C THR A 46 24.00 -26.50 0.49
N ALA A 47 22.90 -25.83 0.86
CA ALA A 47 22.44 -24.65 0.15
C ALA A 47 23.50 -23.54 0.23
N HIS A 48 23.97 -23.06 -0.92
CA HIS A 48 24.90 -21.95 -0.99
C HIS A 48 24.09 -20.65 -1.07
N TYR A 49 24.24 -19.80 -0.06
CA TYR A 49 23.61 -18.48 -0.01
C TYR A 49 24.61 -17.43 -0.48
N TYR A 50 24.16 -16.53 -1.36
CA TYR A 50 24.92 -15.39 -1.82
C TYR A 50 24.10 -14.13 -1.57
N ASP A 51 24.76 -13.08 -1.12
CA ASP A 51 24.12 -11.77 -1.00
C ASP A 51 24.04 -11.13 -2.38
N LEU A 52 22.83 -11.10 -2.93
CA LEU A 52 22.51 -10.48 -4.22
C LEU A 52 22.74 -8.98 -4.23
N TRP A 53 22.74 -8.33 -3.06
CA TRP A 53 22.74 -6.88 -2.91
C TRP A 53 24.09 -6.33 -2.42
N ALA A 54 25.09 -7.18 -2.22
CA ALA A 54 26.39 -6.78 -1.65
C ALA A 54 27.14 -5.68 -2.43
N GLN A 55 26.82 -5.51 -3.71
CA GLN A 55 27.46 -4.53 -4.61
C GLN A 55 26.47 -3.52 -5.21
N GLU A 56 25.21 -3.48 -4.75
CA GLU A 56 24.22 -2.57 -5.32
C GLU A 56 24.34 -1.18 -4.70
N ASP A 57 24.62 -0.17 -5.53
CA ASP A 57 24.62 1.23 -5.12
C ASP A 57 23.18 1.71 -4.90
N PRO A 58 22.79 2.11 -3.66
CA PRO A 58 21.40 2.49 -3.35
C PRO A 58 20.93 3.74 -4.10
N ASN A 59 21.87 4.51 -4.65
CA ASN A 59 21.60 5.73 -5.42
C ASN A 59 21.67 5.52 -6.94
N ALA A 60 21.94 4.30 -7.43
CA ALA A 60 22.00 4.02 -8.85
C ALA A 60 20.58 4.02 -9.46
N ILE A 61 20.17 5.17 -10.01
CA ILE A 61 18.91 5.29 -10.74
C ILE A 61 19.07 4.66 -12.13
N LEU A 62 18.71 3.37 -12.24
CA LEU A 62 18.60 2.69 -13.54
C LEU A 62 17.65 3.48 -14.47
N GLY A 63 17.93 3.53 -15.77
CA GLY A 63 17.15 4.34 -16.73
C GLY A 63 15.63 4.10 -16.72
N ARG A 64 15.19 2.89 -16.32
CA ARG A 64 13.78 2.51 -16.15
C ARG A 64 13.08 3.20 -14.95
N HIS A 65 13.82 3.72 -13.97
CA HIS A 65 13.28 4.39 -12.79
C HIS A 65 12.93 5.86 -13.00
N LYS A 66 13.41 6.50 -14.07
CA LYS A 66 13.27 7.96 -14.25
C LYS A 66 11.81 8.45 -14.32
N MET A 67 10.90 7.62 -14.82
CA MET A 67 9.47 7.94 -14.97
C MET A 67 8.57 6.98 -14.17
N HIS A 68 9.14 6.19 -13.26
CA HIS A 68 8.35 5.27 -12.45
C HIS A 68 7.53 6.04 -11.40
N ILE A 69 6.21 5.94 -11.45
CA ILE A 69 5.35 6.44 -10.38
C ILE A 69 5.29 5.36 -9.29
N PRO A 70 5.87 5.61 -8.10
CA PRO A 70 5.91 4.60 -7.05
C PRO A 70 4.49 4.29 -6.59
N ALA A 71 4.29 3.05 -6.15
CA ALA A 71 3.05 2.69 -5.49
C ALA A 71 2.83 3.57 -4.24
N PRO A 72 1.59 4.03 -3.97
CA PRO A 72 1.26 4.70 -2.73
C PRO A 72 1.67 3.83 -1.54
N LYS A 73 2.36 4.41 -0.55
CA LYS A 73 2.70 3.73 0.69
C LYS A 73 1.46 3.67 1.58
N LEU A 74 1.37 2.63 2.41
CA LEU A 74 0.36 2.57 3.46
C LEU A 74 0.59 3.74 4.42
N LYS A 75 -0.51 4.29 4.95
CA LYS A 75 -0.43 5.27 6.03
C LYS A 75 0.20 4.61 7.25
N LEU A 76 0.92 5.40 8.03
CA LEU A 76 1.42 4.94 9.31
C LEU A 76 0.23 4.71 10.25
N PRO A 77 0.30 3.68 11.11
CA PRO A 77 -0.75 3.43 12.10
C PRO A 77 -1.04 4.66 12.96
N GLY A 78 -2.33 4.94 13.16
CA GLY A 78 -2.81 6.06 13.97
C GLY A 78 -3.20 5.65 15.40
N HIS A 79 -3.65 6.62 16.19
CA HIS A 79 -4.18 6.38 17.53
C HIS A 79 -5.50 5.58 17.50
N GLU A 80 -6.29 5.75 16.45
CA GLU A 80 -7.57 5.04 16.22
C GLU A 80 -7.41 3.53 16.03
N GLU A 81 -6.26 3.07 15.54
CA GLU A 81 -5.92 1.65 15.34
C GLU A 81 -5.34 1.00 16.61
N SER A 82 -5.10 1.78 17.67
CA SER A 82 -4.64 1.24 18.94
C SER A 82 -5.70 0.34 19.57
N TYR A 83 -5.28 -0.72 20.27
CA TYR A 83 -6.20 -1.52 21.08
C TYR A 83 -6.76 -0.74 22.28
N ASN A 84 -6.07 0.32 22.71
CA ASN A 84 -6.47 1.17 23.83
C ASN A 84 -6.44 2.66 23.40
N PRO A 85 -7.38 3.08 22.54
CA PRO A 85 -7.43 4.46 22.06
C PRO A 85 -8.00 5.41 23.14
N PRO A 86 -7.71 6.72 23.05
CA PRO A 86 -8.39 7.74 23.85
C PRO A 86 -9.91 7.70 23.60
N PRO A 87 -10.74 8.12 24.58
CA PRO A 87 -12.19 8.10 24.44
C PRO A 87 -12.71 8.97 23.29
N GLU A 88 -11.97 10.01 22.88
CA GLU A 88 -12.32 10.88 21.74
C GLU A 88 -12.39 10.14 20.40
N TYR A 89 -11.71 9.00 20.28
CA TYR A 89 -11.70 8.18 19.06
C TYR A 89 -12.78 7.09 19.07
N LEU A 90 -13.47 6.89 20.20
CA LEU A 90 -14.56 5.92 20.29
C LEU A 90 -15.84 6.56 19.78
N LEU A 91 -16.48 5.93 18.79
CA LEU A 91 -17.71 6.42 18.22
C LEU A 91 -18.87 6.34 19.22
N THR A 92 -19.72 7.35 19.18
CA THR A 92 -21.02 7.35 19.85
C THR A 92 -21.97 6.34 19.21
N GLU A 93 -23.03 5.95 19.92
CA GLU A 93 -23.99 4.94 19.41
C GLU A 93 -24.66 5.37 18.10
N GLU A 94 -24.96 6.66 17.95
CA GLU A 94 -25.54 7.24 16.74
C GLU A 94 -24.57 7.16 15.55
N GLU A 95 -23.30 7.49 15.76
CA GLU A 95 -22.25 7.42 14.74
C GLU A 95 -21.95 5.99 14.33
N ARG A 96 -22.02 5.03 15.27
CA ARG A 96 -21.85 3.60 14.98
C ARG A 96 -22.95 3.11 14.05
N LEU A 97 -24.21 3.49 14.32
CA LEU A 97 -25.33 3.13 13.47
C LEU A 97 -25.17 3.76 12.06
N ALA A 98 -24.77 5.03 12.00
CA ALA A 98 -24.50 5.70 10.74
C ALA A 98 -23.38 5.01 9.93
N TRP A 99 -22.31 4.56 10.61
CA TRP A 99 -21.22 3.82 9.98
C TRP A 99 -21.66 2.46 9.45
N GLU A 100 -22.54 1.74 10.17
CA GLU A 100 -23.08 0.46 9.72
C GLU A 100 -24.00 0.62 8.50
N GLN A 101 -24.78 1.71 8.43
CA GLN A 101 -25.64 2.04 7.30
C GLN A 101 -24.87 2.50 6.06
N GLN A 102 -23.69 3.12 6.23
CA GLN A 102 -22.88 3.59 5.13
C GLN A 102 -22.27 2.44 4.32
N GLU A 103 -22.17 2.59 3.00
CA GLU A 103 -21.54 1.59 2.13
C GLU A 103 -20.03 1.43 2.44
N PRO A 104 -19.48 0.19 2.36
CA PRO A 104 -18.08 -0.07 2.71
C PRO A 104 -17.04 0.80 1.98
N GLU A 105 -17.27 1.17 0.72
CA GLU A 105 -16.33 1.92 -0.11
C GLU A 105 -16.26 3.42 0.26
N GLU A 106 -17.34 3.97 0.80
CA GLU A 106 -17.42 5.39 1.19
C GLU A 106 -16.96 5.65 2.63
N ARG A 107 -16.79 4.59 3.41
CA ARG A 107 -16.39 4.69 4.82
C ARG A 107 -15.00 5.30 4.94
N LYS A 108 -14.87 6.26 5.86
CA LYS A 108 -13.57 6.87 6.19
C LYS A 108 -12.61 5.87 6.83
N LEU A 109 -13.14 5.00 7.70
CA LEU A 109 -12.42 3.94 8.40
C LEU A 109 -13.02 2.59 8.04
N ASN A 110 -12.16 1.63 7.69
CA ASN A 110 -12.57 0.27 7.30
C ASN A 110 -12.99 -0.59 8.51
N PHE A 111 -12.67 -0.13 9.72
CA PHE A 111 -12.96 -0.80 10.98
C PHE A 111 -13.60 0.19 11.97
N LEU A 112 -14.21 -0.37 13.02
CA LEU A 112 -14.73 0.41 14.13
C LEU A 112 -13.67 0.47 15.25
N PRO A 113 -13.22 1.66 15.67
CA PRO A 113 -12.34 1.81 16.84
C PRO A 113 -12.99 1.21 18.09
N GLN A 114 -12.24 0.36 18.79
CA GLN A 114 -12.68 -0.30 20.02
C GLN A 114 -11.59 -0.22 21.07
N LYS A 115 -12.01 -0.07 22.33
CA LYS A 115 -11.11 -0.04 23.47
C LYS A 115 -11.14 -1.37 24.20
N PHE A 116 -9.97 -1.99 24.33
CA PHE A 116 -9.73 -3.18 25.11
C PHE A 116 -8.87 -2.83 26.33
N THR A 117 -9.20 -3.43 27.47
CA THR A 117 -8.48 -3.18 28.74
C THR A 117 -7.07 -3.77 28.73
N SER A 118 -6.85 -4.86 28.00
CA SER A 118 -5.57 -5.56 27.93
C SER A 118 -5.34 -6.18 26.56
N LEU A 119 -4.06 -6.35 26.18
CA LEU A 119 -3.68 -6.94 24.89
C LEU A 119 -4.19 -8.38 24.72
N ARG A 120 -4.34 -9.13 25.82
CA ARG A 120 -4.86 -10.51 25.79
C ARG A 120 -6.34 -10.59 25.43
N ALA A 121 -7.09 -9.51 25.65
CA ALA A 121 -8.50 -9.42 25.31
C ALA A 121 -8.75 -8.97 23.86
N VAL A 122 -7.69 -8.61 23.13
CA VAL A 122 -7.80 -8.15 21.74
C VAL A 122 -8.16 -9.33 20.85
N PRO A 123 -9.32 -9.30 20.16
CA PRO A 123 -9.75 -10.36 19.28
C PRO A 123 -8.91 -10.38 18.00
N ALA A 124 -8.93 -11.51 17.30
CA ALA A 124 -8.39 -11.58 15.95
C ALA A 124 -9.22 -10.69 15.01
N PHE A 125 -8.55 -9.88 14.20
CA PHE A 125 -9.22 -8.98 13.26
C PHE A 125 -9.74 -9.76 12.04
N SER A 126 -11.07 -9.86 11.92
CA SER A 126 -11.72 -10.69 10.89
C SER A 126 -11.46 -10.22 9.46
N ARG A 127 -11.37 -8.91 9.23
CA ARG A 127 -11.14 -8.33 7.88
C ARG A 127 -9.67 -8.28 7.47
N PHE A 128 -8.75 -8.80 8.29
CA PHE A 128 -7.30 -8.72 8.01
C PHE A 128 -6.93 -9.25 6.62
N ILE A 129 -7.39 -10.45 6.28
CA ILE A 129 -7.09 -11.08 4.98
C ILE A 129 -7.68 -10.26 3.83
N HIS A 130 -8.89 -9.73 4.02
CA HIS A 130 -9.59 -8.93 3.04
C HIS A 130 -8.82 -7.64 2.73
N GLU A 131 -8.39 -6.89 3.75
CA GLU A 131 -7.61 -5.66 3.54
C GLU A 131 -6.26 -5.91 2.88
N ARG A 132 -5.58 -7.02 3.22
CA ARG A 132 -4.31 -7.40 2.56
C ARG A 132 -4.54 -7.76 1.09
N PHE A 133 -5.64 -8.44 0.80
CA PHE A 133 -6.01 -8.82 -0.56
C PHE A 133 -6.39 -7.61 -1.41
N GLU A 134 -7.26 -6.72 -0.92
CA GLU A 134 -7.62 -5.45 -1.56
C GLU A 134 -6.37 -4.61 -1.85
N ARG A 135 -5.43 -4.55 -0.89
CA ARG A 135 -4.16 -3.86 -1.09
C ARG A 135 -3.32 -4.45 -2.23
N CYS A 136 -3.32 -5.76 -2.40
CA CYS A 136 -2.65 -6.42 -3.53
C CYS A 136 -3.34 -6.09 -4.86
N LEU A 137 -4.67 -6.02 -4.87
CA LEU A 137 -5.43 -5.59 -6.05
C LEU A 137 -5.14 -4.13 -6.40
N ASP A 138 -5.07 -3.23 -5.40
CA ASP A 138 -4.72 -1.82 -5.60
C ASP A 138 -3.32 -1.67 -6.23
N LEU A 139 -2.36 -2.51 -5.83
CA LEU A 139 -1.01 -2.49 -6.38
C LEU A 139 -0.94 -2.97 -7.83
N TYR A 140 -1.81 -3.92 -8.18
CA TYR A 140 -1.78 -4.60 -9.47
C TYR A 140 -2.68 -3.94 -10.52
N LEU A 141 -3.93 -3.65 -10.16
CA LEU A 141 -4.99 -3.22 -11.08
C LEU A 141 -5.17 -1.71 -11.16
N CYS A 142 -5.01 -0.98 -10.05
CA CYS A 142 -5.35 0.44 -10.04
C CYS A 142 -4.33 1.30 -10.82
N PRO A 143 -4.79 2.18 -11.73
CA PRO A 143 -3.90 3.08 -12.45
C PRO A 143 -3.29 4.11 -11.49
N ARG A 144 -2.02 4.44 -11.72
CA ARG A 144 -1.26 5.39 -10.90
C ARG A 144 -1.03 6.69 -11.65
N GLN A 145 -1.38 7.81 -11.02
CA GLN A 145 -1.19 9.14 -11.60
C GLN A 145 -0.55 10.09 -10.57
N ARG A 146 0.42 10.89 -11.03
CA ARG A 146 1.02 11.95 -10.21
C ARG A 146 0.05 13.13 -10.14
N LYS A 147 -0.60 13.32 -8.99
CA LYS A 147 -1.47 14.49 -8.72
C LYS A 147 -0.65 15.59 -8.06
N MET A 148 -0.55 16.75 -8.72
CA MET A 148 0.05 17.95 -8.12
C MET A 148 -0.97 18.56 -7.15
N ARG A 149 -0.74 18.40 -5.84
CA ARG A 149 -1.52 19.08 -4.81
C ARG A 149 -0.81 20.39 -4.47
N VAL A 150 -1.48 21.51 -4.67
CA VAL A 150 -0.95 22.82 -4.29
C VAL A 150 -1.22 23.01 -2.80
N ASN A 151 -0.18 23.25 -2.01
CA ASN A 151 -0.32 23.63 -0.61
C ASN A 151 -0.35 25.16 -0.56
N VAL A 152 -1.55 25.73 -0.64
CA VAL A 152 -1.78 27.19 -0.59
C VAL A 152 -2.44 27.50 0.73
N ASP A 153 -1.92 28.49 1.45
CA ASP A 153 -2.59 28.99 2.64
C ASP A 153 -3.89 29.69 2.21
N PRO A 154 -5.02 29.46 2.92
CA PRO A 154 -6.32 29.98 2.49
C PRO A 154 -6.35 31.52 2.40
N GLU A 155 -5.51 32.20 3.18
CA GLU A 155 -5.38 33.67 3.17
C GLU A 155 -4.74 34.19 1.89
N ASP A 156 -3.83 33.43 1.26
CA ASP A 156 -3.17 33.81 0.00
C ASP A 156 -4.14 33.79 -1.19
N LEU A 157 -5.30 33.16 -1.03
CA LEU A 157 -6.37 33.17 -2.05
C LEU A 157 -7.02 34.55 -2.15
N ILE A 158 -6.90 35.38 -1.11
CA ILE A 158 -7.54 36.69 -1.03
C ILE A 158 -6.52 37.76 -1.46
N PRO A 159 -6.88 38.69 -2.35
CA PRO A 159 -5.99 39.77 -2.74
C PRO A 159 -5.71 40.74 -1.58
N ASN A 160 -4.51 41.31 -1.55
CA ASN A 160 -4.15 42.33 -0.56
C ASN A 160 -4.91 43.63 -0.83
N LEU A 161 -6.05 43.81 -0.15
CA LEU A 161 -6.87 45.02 -0.18
C LEU A 161 -6.47 45.98 0.94
N PRO A 162 -6.51 47.32 0.71
CA PRO A 162 -6.37 48.29 1.79
C PRO A 162 -7.50 48.10 2.81
N LYS A 163 -7.19 48.34 4.09
CA LYS A 163 -8.20 48.23 5.13
C LYS A 163 -9.25 49.32 4.93
N PRO A 164 -10.56 49.02 5.05
CA PRO A 164 -11.61 50.03 4.87
C PRO A 164 -11.43 51.28 5.75
N LYS A 165 -10.82 51.14 6.94
CA LYS A 165 -10.55 52.26 7.86
C LYS A 165 -9.69 53.36 7.24
N ASP A 166 -8.77 53.02 6.35
CA ASP A 166 -7.86 53.97 5.72
C ASP A 166 -8.55 54.77 4.60
N LEU A 167 -9.74 54.34 4.15
CA LEU A 167 -10.54 54.96 3.09
C LEU A 167 -11.67 55.86 3.63
N GLN A 168 -11.60 56.27 4.89
CA GLN A 168 -12.57 57.22 5.46
C GLN A 168 -12.40 58.63 4.86
N PRO A 169 -13.49 59.39 4.67
CA PRO A 169 -14.85 59.15 5.16
C PRO A 169 -15.77 58.38 4.18
N PHE A 170 -16.55 57.43 4.71
CA PHE A 170 -17.67 56.79 4.02
C PHE A 170 -18.86 56.63 5.00
N PRO A 171 -20.11 56.61 4.52
CA PRO A 171 -21.28 56.49 5.41
C PRO A 171 -21.27 55.15 6.17
N THR A 172 -21.31 55.20 7.50
CA THR A 172 -21.29 54.02 8.38
C THR A 172 -22.66 53.61 8.90
N THR A 173 -23.54 54.57 9.13
CA THR A 173 -24.84 54.37 9.78
C THR A 173 -25.92 55.20 9.12
N GLN A 174 -27.15 54.70 9.11
CA GLN A 174 -28.31 55.45 8.63
C GLN A 174 -28.66 56.57 9.61
N ALA A 175 -28.59 57.82 9.15
CA ALA A 175 -28.87 59.00 9.98
C ALA A 175 -30.34 59.46 9.93
N LEU A 176 -30.99 59.34 8.77
CA LEU A 176 -32.35 59.85 8.54
C LEU A 176 -33.21 58.80 7.83
N VAL A 177 -34.50 58.79 8.18
CA VAL A 177 -35.53 57.93 7.57
C VAL A 177 -36.68 58.85 7.13
N TYR A 178 -36.93 58.95 5.83
CA TYR A 178 -38.08 59.67 5.28
C TYR A 178 -39.30 58.75 5.24
N LYS A 179 -40.33 59.04 6.05
CA LYS A 179 -41.58 58.28 6.09
C LYS A 179 -42.69 59.10 5.44
N GLY A 180 -43.40 58.52 4.46
CA GLY A 180 -44.53 59.19 3.80
C GLY A 180 -45.13 58.48 2.60
N HIS A 181 -44.33 57.67 1.88
CA HIS A 181 -44.82 56.89 0.73
C HIS A 181 -45.66 55.69 1.17
N THR A 182 -46.74 55.40 0.44
CA THR A 182 -47.60 54.21 0.65
C THR A 182 -47.10 52.98 -0.11
N ASN A 183 -46.24 53.18 -1.10
CA ASN A 183 -45.64 52.14 -1.94
C ASN A 183 -44.11 52.29 -1.99
N LEU A 184 -43.44 51.33 -2.64
CA LEU A 184 -41.99 51.29 -2.81
C LEU A 184 -41.46 52.51 -3.58
N VAL A 185 -40.38 53.13 -3.08
CA VAL A 185 -39.62 54.17 -3.79
C VAL A 185 -38.64 53.48 -4.75
N ARG A 186 -38.71 53.81 -6.04
CA ARG A 186 -37.89 53.22 -7.12
C ARG A 186 -36.76 54.13 -7.57
N CYS A 187 -36.91 55.44 -7.42
CA CYS A 187 -35.87 56.40 -7.78
C CYS A 187 -35.74 57.51 -6.75
N ILE A 188 -34.52 58.03 -6.63
CA ILE A 188 -34.21 59.22 -5.85
C ILE A 188 -33.33 60.15 -6.69
N SER A 189 -33.48 61.45 -6.50
CA SER A 189 -32.62 62.46 -7.11
C SER A 189 -32.34 63.56 -6.09
N VAL A 190 -31.08 64.02 -6.05
CA VAL A 190 -30.61 65.02 -5.09
C VAL A 190 -30.28 66.30 -5.84
N SER A 191 -30.74 67.44 -5.32
CA SER A 191 -30.38 68.75 -5.87
C SER A 191 -28.86 68.98 -5.81
N PRO A 192 -28.26 69.67 -6.80
CA PRO A 192 -26.87 70.12 -6.73
C PRO A 192 -26.56 70.98 -5.49
N SER A 193 -27.57 71.67 -4.94
CA SER A 193 -27.44 72.45 -3.69
C SER A 193 -27.42 71.60 -2.41
N GLY A 194 -27.71 70.30 -2.48
CA GLY A 194 -27.73 69.37 -1.34
C GLY A 194 -28.89 69.53 -0.35
N GLN A 195 -29.79 70.48 -0.56
CA GLN A 195 -30.89 70.78 0.37
C GLN A 195 -32.18 69.99 0.09
N TRP A 196 -32.40 69.56 -1.16
CA TRP A 196 -33.64 68.95 -1.61
C TRP A 196 -33.40 67.55 -2.15
N LEU A 197 -34.25 66.61 -1.75
CA LEU A 197 -34.28 65.23 -2.23
C LEU A 197 -35.67 64.94 -2.80
N ALA A 198 -35.71 64.51 -4.06
CA ALA A 198 -36.92 64.02 -4.71
C ALA A 198 -36.93 62.49 -4.66
N SER A 199 -38.10 61.89 -4.41
CA SER A 199 -38.32 60.44 -4.38
C SER A 199 -39.57 60.08 -5.18
N GLY A 200 -39.52 58.97 -5.92
CA GLY A 200 -40.61 58.48 -6.78
C GLY A 200 -40.64 56.97 -6.90
#